data_AF-A0A9Q4FKF6-F1
#
_entry.id   AF-A0A9Q4FKF6-F1
#
_cell.length_a   1.000
_cell.length_b   1.000
_cell.length_c   1.000
_cell.angle_alpha   90.00
_cell.angle_beta   90.00
_cell.angle_gamma   90.00
#
_symmetry.space_group_name_H-M   'P 1'
#
loop_
_entity.id
_entity.type
_entity.pdbx_description
1 polymer ?
#
loop_
_entity_poly.entity_id
_entity_poly.type
_entity_poly.pdbx_seq_one_letter_code
_entity_poly.pdbx_strand_id
1 'polypeptide(L)'
;FVPESLNVPQFVRYIRAYMDLDFTPQLASVPGIDLEGYKDTLIERFSNQAIADQLERVCSDGSSKFPKFTIPTINRLIIDQGNLERASLVVAAWALYLKGVDENGAVYKIPDPRAEFCQALVADDALITQRLLQVEEIFGLAIPQSAEFVAAFEQNLNNLRELGVSGTLEKLLAHSL
;
A
#
# COMPACT_ATOMS: atom_id res chain seq x y z
N PHE A 1 -9.69 -8.76 9.97
CA PHE A 1 -9.76 -7.52 10.78
C PHE A 1 -8.37 -6.90 10.90
N VAL A 2 -8.25 -5.60 11.17
CA VAL A 2 -6.94 -4.94 11.36
C VAL A 2 -6.11 -5.68 12.42
N PRO A 3 -6.63 -5.96 13.63
CA PRO A 3 -5.85 -6.64 14.67
C PRO A 3 -5.40 -8.06 14.29
N GLU A 4 -6.09 -8.75 13.38
CA GLU A 4 -5.67 -10.06 12.88
C GLU A 4 -4.46 -9.94 11.94
N SER A 5 -4.42 -8.90 11.10
CA SER A 5 -3.25 -8.63 10.25
C SER A 5 -2.00 -8.34 11.10
N LEU A 6 -2.16 -7.70 12.26
CA LEU A 6 -1.05 -7.40 13.18
C LEU A 6 -0.57 -8.65 13.94
N ASN A 7 -1.31 -9.76 13.94
CA ASN A 7 -0.82 -11.06 14.46
C ASN A 7 0.17 -11.74 13.50
N VAL A 8 0.28 -11.25 12.26
CA VAL A 8 1.24 -11.74 11.26
C VAL A 8 2.52 -10.88 11.36
N PRO A 9 3.64 -11.43 11.85
CA PRO A 9 4.85 -10.64 12.12
C PRO A 9 5.39 -9.89 10.89
N GLN A 10 5.22 -10.46 9.70
CA GLN A 10 5.62 -9.85 8.44
C GLN A 10 4.89 -8.52 8.18
N PHE A 11 3.59 -8.43 8.50
CA PHE A 11 2.84 -7.17 8.37
C PHE A 11 3.36 -6.11 9.35
N VAL A 12 3.61 -6.48 10.61
CA VAL A 12 4.17 -5.55 11.61
C VAL A 12 5.52 -5.01 11.16
N ARG A 13 6.41 -5.90 10.68
CA ARG A 13 7.73 -5.52 10.16
C ARG A 13 7.62 -4.61 8.94
N TYR A 14 6.71 -4.93 8.01
CA TYR A 14 6.48 -4.10 6.83
C TYR A 14 5.96 -2.72 7.19
N ILE A 15 4.93 -2.63 8.05
CA ILE A 15 4.38 -1.35 8.51
C ILE A 15 5.45 -0.54 9.23
N ARG A 16 6.26 -1.17 10.09
CA ARG A 16 7.34 -0.47 10.79
C ARG A 16 8.42 0.03 9.83
N ALA A 17 8.87 -0.80 8.89
CA ALA A 17 9.82 -0.38 7.86
C ALA A 17 9.28 0.77 7.00
N TYR A 18 7.99 0.73 6.63
CA TYR A 18 7.34 1.79 5.87
C TYR A 18 7.27 3.11 6.68
N MET A 19 6.94 3.05 7.97
CA MET A 19 6.95 4.23 8.83
C MET A 19 8.36 4.78 9.04
N ASP A 20 9.34 3.92 9.29
CA ASP A 20 10.71 4.31 9.65
C ASP A 20 11.51 4.86 8.46
N LEU A 21 11.43 4.18 7.32
CA LEU A 21 12.31 4.44 6.18
C LEU A 21 11.66 5.36 5.15
N ASP A 22 10.34 5.33 5.01
CA ASP A 22 9.66 6.03 3.92
C ASP A 22 8.89 7.25 4.42
N PHE A 23 8.19 7.17 5.57
CA PHE A 23 7.47 8.31 6.12
C PHE A 23 8.32 9.22 7.00
N THR A 24 8.99 8.67 8.02
CA THR A 24 9.66 9.47 9.08
C THR A 24 10.66 10.49 8.51
N PRO A 25 11.52 10.16 7.52
CA PRO A 25 12.48 11.13 6.99
C PRO A 25 11.84 12.33 6.26
N GLN A 26 10.59 12.20 5.84
CA GLN A 26 9.87 13.23 5.09
C GLN A 26 9.07 14.18 5.99
N LEU A 27 8.90 13.83 7.26
CA LEU A 27 8.15 14.65 8.20
C LEU A 27 8.98 15.85 8.63
N ALA A 28 8.35 17.03 8.61
CA ALA A 28 8.89 18.17 9.33
C ALA A 28 8.99 17.83 10.82
N SER A 29 9.95 18.44 11.52
CA SER A 29 10.03 18.32 12.98
C SER A 29 8.69 18.72 13.60
N VAL A 30 8.19 17.89 14.52
CA VAL A 30 6.94 18.12 15.25
C VAL A 30 7.27 18.35 16.73
N PRO A 31 7.42 19.62 17.18
CA PRO A 31 7.84 19.92 18.54
C PRO A 31 6.92 19.28 19.58
N GLY A 32 7.53 18.61 20.58
CA GLY A 32 6.81 17.97 21.68
C GLY A 32 6.29 16.56 21.38
N ILE A 33 6.57 15.99 20.20
CA ILE A 33 6.21 14.62 19.85
C ILE A 33 7.47 13.77 19.68
N ASP A 34 7.57 12.69 20.44
CA ASP A 34 8.50 11.61 20.16
C ASP A 34 7.92 10.72 19.05
N LEU A 35 8.48 10.81 17.85
CA LEU A 35 7.99 10.06 16.70
C LEU A 35 8.23 8.55 16.83
N GLU A 36 9.29 8.11 17.51
CA GLU A 36 9.54 6.67 17.72
C GLU A 36 8.48 6.08 18.65
N GLY A 37 8.28 6.71 19.82
CA GLY A 37 7.21 6.33 20.73
C GLY A 37 5.82 6.44 20.08
N TYR A 38 5.56 7.46 19.26
CA TYR A 38 4.29 7.58 18.55
C TYR A 38 4.06 6.40 17.59
N LYS A 39 5.07 5.99 16.81
CA LYS A 39 4.98 4.81 15.92
C LYS A 39 4.72 3.52 16.70
N ASP A 40 5.31 3.36 17.88
CA ASP A 40 5.02 2.22 18.76
C ASP A 40 3.54 2.20 19.18
N THR A 41 2.99 3.35 19.57
CA THR A 41 1.57 3.45 19.95
C THR A 41 0.62 3.16 18.77
N LEU A 42 1.03 3.42 17.53
CA LEU A 42 0.22 3.07 16.36
C LEU A 42 0.11 1.55 16.20
N ILE A 43 1.22 0.82 16.33
CA ILE A 43 1.23 -0.64 16.28
C ILE A 43 0.40 -1.23 17.42
N GLU A 44 0.56 -0.71 18.64
CA GLU A 44 -0.23 -1.14 19.80
C GLU A 44 -1.73 -0.95 19.57
N ARG A 45 -2.14 0.23 19.10
CA ARG A 45 -3.55 0.56 18.83
C ARG A 45 -4.14 -0.31 17.72
N PHE A 46 -3.39 -0.55 16.65
CA PHE A 46 -3.85 -1.43 15.56
C PHE A 46 -3.93 -2.90 15.98
N SER A 47 -3.16 -3.31 17.00
CA SER A 47 -3.19 -4.67 17.55
C SER A 47 -4.34 -4.90 18.55
N ASN A 48 -5.12 -3.87 18.87
CA ASN A 48 -6.20 -3.97 19.85
C ASN A 48 -7.38 -4.81 19.35
N GLN A 49 -7.42 -6.08 19.78
CA GLN A 49 -8.45 -7.05 19.41
C GLN A 49 -9.88 -6.64 19.83
N ALA A 50 -10.03 -5.84 20.89
CA ALA A 50 -11.34 -5.44 21.41
C ALA A 50 -12.08 -4.46 20.50
N ILE A 51 -11.35 -3.72 19.64
CA ILE A 51 -11.94 -2.76 18.69
C ILE A 51 -12.57 -3.50 17.49
N ALA A 52 -12.08 -4.69 17.16
CA ALA A 52 -12.53 -5.50 16.02
C ALA A 52 -12.67 -4.66 14.73
N ASP A 53 -11.65 -3.85 14.43
CA ASP A 53 -11.69 -2.93 13.30
C ASP A 53 -11.66 -3.69 11.97
N GLN A 54 -12.64 -3.43 11.11
CA GLN A 54 -12.84 -4.16 9.87
C GLN A 54 -11.88 -3.67 8.78
N LEU A 55 -11.21 -4.61 8.10
CA LEU A 55 -10.37 -4.28 6.93
C LEU A 55 -11.21 -3.64 5.83
N GLU A 56 -12.46 -4.08 5.63
CA GLU A 56 -13.39 -3.48 4.66
C GLU A 56 -13.57 -1.96 4.89
N ARG A 57 -13.69 -1.53 6.15
CA ARG A 57 -13.78 -0.10 6.52
C ARG A 57 -12.48 0.65 6.22
N VAL A 58 -11.34 0.01 6.41
CA VAL A 58 -10.02 0.60 6.10
C VAL A 58 -9.80 0.69 4.59
N CYS A 59 -10.15 -0.36 3.84
CA CYS A 59 -10.02 -0.48 2.39
C CYS A 59 -11.05 0.34 1.61
N SER A 60 -12.17 0.74 2.22
CA SER A 60 -13.19 1.54 1.54
C SER A 60 -12.67 2.88 1.04
N ASP A 61 -13.25 3.39 -0.04
CA ASP A 61 -12.91 4.70 -0.60
C ASP A 61 -11.41 4.88 -0.87
N GLY A 62 -10.77 3.81 -1.37
CA GLY A 62 -9.34 3.81 -1.71
C GLY A 62 -9.00 4.89 -2.73
N SER A 63 -9.84 5.08 -3.75
CA SER A 63 -9.65 6.07 -4.81
C SER A 63 -9.51 7.51 -4.26
N SER A 64 -10.20 7.84 -3.16
CA SER A 64 -10.08 9.15 -2.49
C SER A 64 -8.98 9.20 -1.42
N LYS A 65 -8.58 8.06 -0.87
CA LYS A 65 -7.57 7.93 0.19
C LYS A 65 -6.15 7.99 -0.36
N PHE A 66 -5.87 7.36 -1.50
CA PHE A 66 -4.53 7.31 -2.10
C PHE A 66 -3.90 8.70 -2.27
N PRO A 67 -4.57 9.70 -2.91
CA PRO A 67 -4.02 11.04 -3.08
C PRO A 67 -3.62 11.74 -1.78
N LYS A 68 -4.26 11.37 -0.67
CA LYS A 68 -4.07 12.03 0.64
C LYS A 68 -3.04 11.32 1.51
N PHE A 69 -3.03 9.99 1.51
CA PHE A 69 -2.29 9.21 2.50
C PHE A 69 -1.04 8.52 1.95
N THR A 70 -0.97 8.27 0.64
CA THR A 70 0.08 7.42 0.06
C THR A 70 0.85 8.14 -1.04
N ILE A 71 0.15 8.83 -1.95
CA ILE A 71 0.79 9.49 -3.11
C ILE A 71 1.78 10.60 -2.70
N PRO A 72 1.54 11.43 -1.67
CA PRO A 72 2.53 12.42 -1.24
C PRO A 72 3.87 11.78 -0.87
N THR A 73 3.85 10.66 -0.14
CA THR A 73 5.04 9.91 0.26
C THR A 73 5.77 9.34 -0.95
N ILE A 74 5.04 8.76 -1.91
CA ILE A 74 5.63 8.23 -3.15
C ILE A 74 6.29 9.34 -3.96
N ASN A 75 5.61 10.47 -4.15
CA ASN A 75 6.16 11.59 -4.91
C ASN A 75 7.46 12.10 -4.30
N ARG A 76 7.52 12.16 -2.97
CA ARG A 76 8.74 12.58 -2.28
C ARG A 76 9.86 11.56 -2.43
N LEU A 77 9.56 10.25 -2.33
CA LEU A 77 10.55 9.20 -2.61
C LEU A 77 11.08 9.27 -4.04
N ILE A 78 10.22 9.57 -5.03
CA ILE A 78 10.65 9.75 -6.43
C ILE A 78 11.63 10.93 -6.53
N ILE A 79 11.31 12.08 -5.92
CA ILE A 79 12.16 13.27 -5.92
C ILE A 79 13.52 12.99 -5.25
N ASP A 80 13.49 12.31 -4.11
CA ASP A 80 14.67 12.02 -3.30
C ASP A 80 15.45 10.79 -3.79
N GLN A 81 15.00 10.13 -4.87
CA GLN A 81 15.55 8.86 -5.37
C GLN A 81 15.64 7.77 -4.28
N GLY A 82 14.64 7.74 -3.41
CA GLY A 82 14.50 6.76 -2.34
C GLY A 82 14.07 5.38 -2.83
N ASN A 83 14.04 4.40 -1.92
CA ASN A 83 13.55 3.06 -2.25
C ASN A 83 12.01 3.10 -2.42
N LEU A 84 11.54 2.74 -3.60
CA LEU A 84 10.12 2.79 -3.97
C LEU A 84 9.39 1.45 -3.76
N GLU A 85 10.09 0.36 -3.45
CA GLU A 85 9.53 -1.00 -3.40
C GLU A 85 8.46 -1.16 -2.32
N ARG A 86 8.69 -0.59 -1.12
CA ARG A 86 7.70 -0.67 -0.03
C ARG A 86 6.44 0.13 -0.33
N ALA A 87 6.60 1.33 -0.88
CA ALA A 87 5.49 2.21 -1.20
C ALA A 87 4.69 1.70 -2.42
N SER A 88 5.37 1.14 -3.43
CA SER A 88 4.71 0.59 -4.61
C SER A 88 3.91 -0.68 -4.29
N LEU A 89 4.31 -1.46 -3.26
CA LEU A 89 3.53 -2.60 -2.79
C LEU A 89 2.11 -2.21 -2.36
N VAL A 90 1.92 -1.04 -1.74
CA VAL A 90 0.58 -0.54 -1.36
C VAL A 90 -0.32 -0.38 -2.59
N VAL A 91 0.23 0.19 -3.67
CA VAL A 91 -0.49 0.42 -4.92
C VAL A 91 -0.74 -0.90 -5.67
N ALA A 92 0.26 -1.79 -5.70
CA ALA A 92 0.13 -3.12 -6.30
C ALA A 92 -0.91 -3.99 -5.57
N ALA A 93 -0.93 -3.95 -4.24
CA ALA A 93 -1.92 -4.64 -3.42
C ALA A 93 -3.33 -4.11 -3.69
N TRP A 94 -3.51 -2.79 -3.86
CA TRP A 94 -4.80 -2.23 -4.24
C TRP A 94 -5.23 -2.64 -5.65
N ALA A 95 -4.32 -2.67 -6.62
CA ALA A 95 -4.60 -3.13 -7.97
C ALA A 95 -5.12 -4.58 -7.98
N LEU A 96 -4.47 -5.47 -7.23
CA LEU A 96 -4.91 -6.86 -7.11
C LEU A 96 -6.22 -6.96 -6.32
N TYR A 97 -6.37 -6.20 -5.24
CA TYR A 97 -7.58 -6.14 -4.43
C TYR A 97 -8.81 -5.72 -5.25
N LEU A 98 -8.67 -4.79 -6.19
CA LEU A 98 -9.75 -4.33 -7.08
C LEU A 98 -10.33 -5.45 -7.97
N LYS A 99 -9.62 -6.57 -8.15
CA LYS A 99 -10.16 -7.75 -8.85
C LYS A 99 -11.28 -8.44 -8.07
N GLY A 100 -11.46 -8.15 -6.79
CA GLY A 100 -12.62 -8.60 -6.01
C GLY A 100 -12.57 -10.05 -5.56
N VAL A 101 -11.40 -10.67 -5.52
CA VAL A 101 -11.20 -12.07 -5.10
C VAL A 101 -9.95 -12.15 -4.23
N ASP A 102 -10.05 -12.81 -3.07
CA ASP A 102 -8.91 -13.02 -2.17
C ASP A 102 -8.12 -14.30 -2.51
N GLU A 103 -7.02 -14.54 -1.78
CA GLU A 103 -6.17 -15.72 -1.99
C GLU A 103 -6.85 -17.05 -1.65
N ASN A 104 -7.96 -17.02 -0.91
CA ASN A 104 -8.77 -18.20 -0.60
C ASN A 104 -9.89 -18.42 -1.64
N GLY A 105 -9.96 -17.57 -2.68
CA GLY A 105 -11.00 -17.60 -3.71
C GLY A 105 -12.33 -16.99 -3.27
N ALA A 106 -12.39 -16.32 -2.13
CA ALA A 106 -13.60 -15.64 -1.68
C ALA A 106 -13.80 -14.34 -2.48
N VAL A 107 -15.01 -14.19 -3.03
CA VAL A 107 -15.39 -13.02 -3.81
C VAL A 107 -15.95 -11.94 -2.89
N TYR A 108 -15.54 -10.69 -3.09
CA TYR A 108 -16.00 -9.54 -2.34
C TYR A 108 -16.30 -8.34 -3.24
N LYS A 109 -17.11 -7.40 -2.73
CA LYS A 109 -17.38 -6.13 -3.40
C LYS A 109 -16.34 -5.09 -3.03
N ILE A 110 -16.12 -4.12 -3.92
CA ILE A 110 -15.23 -2.98 -3.65
C ILE A 110 -16.07 -1.84 -3.05
N PRO A 111 -15.91 -1.49 -1.76
CA PRO A 111 -16.64 -0.39 -1.13
C PRO A 111 -15.98 0.95 -1.48
N ASP A 112 -16.02 1.33 -2.75
CA ASP A 112 -15.44 2.57 -3.27
C ASP A 112 -16.49 3.35 -4.07
N PRO A 113 -16.63 4.68 -3.91
CA PRO A 113 -17.58 5.47 -4.70
C PRO A 113 -17.31 5.39 -6.21
N ARG A 114 -16.10 5.01 -6.62
CA ARG A 114 -15.66 4.82 -7.99
C ARG A 114 -15.37 3.35 -8.32
N ALA A 115 -15.98 2.40 -7.60
CA ALA A 115 -15.71 0.97 -7.73
C ALA A 115 -15.71 0.48 -9.18
N GLU A 116 -16.81 0.68 -9.93
CA GLU A 116 -16.91 0.21 -11.33
C GLU A 116 -15.79 0.75 -12.21
N PHE A 117 -15.48 2.05 -12.08
CA PHE A 117 -14.38 2.69 -12.79
C PHE A 117 -13.03 2.04 -12.44
N CYS A 118 -12.71 1.91 -11.15
CA CYS A 118 -11.44 1.34 -10.70
C CYS A 118 -11.30 -0.14 -11.08
N GLN A 119 -12.38 -0.92 -11.02
CA GLN A 119 -12.37 -2.33 -11.43
C GLN A 119 -12.12 -2.49 -12.93
N ALA A 120 -12.64 -1.59 -13.77
CA ALA A 120 -12.38 -1.61 -15.21
C ALA A 120 -10.90 -1.40 -15.57
N LEU A 121 -10.15 -0.67 -14.72
CA LEU A 121 -8.71 -0.44 -14.92
C LEU A 121 -7.88 -1.72 -14.75
N VAL A 122 -8.35 -2.66 -13.92
CA VAL A 122 -7.65 -3.91 -13.56
C VAL A 122 -8.22 -5.17 -14.23
N ALA A 123 -9.16 -4.97 -15.17
CA ALA A 123 -9.84 -6.05 -15.87
C ALA A 123 -8.91 -6.82 -16.83
N ASP A 124 -7.95 -6.13 -17.44
CA ASP A 124 -6.93 -6.71 -18.32
C ASP A 124 -5.57 -6.67 -17.62
N ASP A 125 -5.04 -7.85 -17.30
CA ASP A 125 -3.80 -8.01 -16.55
C ASP A 125 -2.58 -7.40 -17.25
N ALA A 126 -2.57 -7.37 -18.59
CA ALA A 126 -1.48 -6.81 -19.37
C ALA A 126 -1.51 -5.28 -19.41
N LEU A 127 -2.65 -4.67 -19.11
CA LEU A 127 -2.86 -3.22 -19.21
C LEU A 127 -3.00 -2.53 -17.85
N ILE A 128 -2.90 -3.26 -16.73
CA ILE A 128 -3.07 -2.68 -15.38
C ILE A 128 -2.13 -1.50 -15.17
N THR A 129 -0.84 -1.66 -15.42
CA THR A 129 0.14 -0.58 -15.22
C THR A 129 -0.24 0.67 -16.02
N GLN A 130 -0.54 0.50 -17.30
CA GLN A 130 -0.87 1.61 -18.20
C GLN A 130 -2.22 2.25 -17.85
N ARG A 131 -3.22 1.48 -17.41
CA ARG A 131 -4.56 2.01 -17.13
C ARG A 131 -4.65 2.63 -15.75
N LEU A 132 -4.17 1.92 -14.73
CA LEU A 132 -4.32 2.31 -13.35
C LEU A 132 -3.46 3.54 -13.01
N LEU A 133 -2.16 3.49 -13.30
CA LEU A 133 -1.22 4.55 -12.90
C LEU A 133 -1.41 5.86 -13.67
N GLN A 134 -2.16 5.84 -14.79
CA GLN A 134 -2.47 7.03 -15.58
C GLN A 134 -3.71 7.80 -15.08
N VAL A 135 -4.38 7.33 -14.03
CA VAL A 135 -5.48 8.08 -13.41
C VAL A 135 -4.92 9.23 -12.59
N GLU A 136 -4.74 10.38 -13.24
CA GLU A 136 -4.06 11.56 -12.69
C GLU A 136 -4.66 12.03 -11.37
N GLU A 137 -5.98 12.02 -11.22
CA GLU A 137 -6.63 12.47 -9.99
C GLU A 137 -6.39 11.53 -8.80
N ILE A 138 -5.94 10.30 -9.05
CA ILE A 138 -5.55 9.34 -8.01
C ILE A 138 -4.04 9.37 -7.78
N PHE A 139 -3.24 9.29 -8.86
CA PHE A 139 -1.80 9.04 -8.79
C PHE A 139 -0.91 10.25 -9.11
N GLY A 140 -1.51 11.33 -9.63
CA GLY A 140 -0.78 12.50 -10.12
C GLY A 140 0.05 12.18 -11.37
N LEU A 141 0.91 13.14 -11.74
CA LEU A 141 1.70 13.07 -12.97
C LEU A 141 3.09 12.44 -12.78
N ALA A 142 3.65 12.46 -11.57
CA ALA A 142 5.01 11.98 -11.32
C ALA A 142 5.10 10.45 -11.35
N ILE A 143 4.14 9.76 -10.72
CA ILE A 143 4.08 8.30 -10.65
C ILE A 143 4.13 7.63 -12.03
N PRO A 144 3.25 7.96 -13.00
CA PRO A 144 3.29 7.32 -14.31
C PRO A 144 4.54 7.64 -15.13
N GLN A 145 5.32 8.66 -14.75
CA GLN A 145 6.54 9.08 -15.44
C GLN A 145 7.83 8.55 -14.81
N SER A 146 7.78 8.02 -13.59
CA SER A 146 8.95 7.41 -12.94
C SER A 146 9.10 5.96 -13.38
N ALA A 147 10.13 5.68 -14.18
CA ALA A 147 10.45 4.34 -14.63
C ALA A 147 10.75 3.39 -13.44
N GLU A 148 11.41 3.91 -12.41
CA GLU A 148 11.74 3.18 -11.19
C GLU A 148 10.48 2.81 -10.39
N PHE A 149 9.53 3.73 -10.25
CA PHE A 149 8.26 3.42 -9.59
C PHE A 149 7.45 2.40 -10.38
N VAL A 150 7.34 2.59 -11.70
CA VAL A 150 6.61 1.67 -12.59
C VAL A 150 7.20 0.27 -12.49
N ALA A 151 8.53 0.13 -12.56
CA ALA A 151 9.20 -1.16 -12.42
C ALA A 151 8.94 -1.80 -11.04
N ALA A 152 9.04 -1.02 -9.96
CA ALA A 152 8.76 -1.52 -8.61
C ALA A 152 7.30 -1.96 -8.44
N PHE A 153 6.35 -1.22 -9.01
CA PHE A 153 4.93 -1.57 -9.01
C PHE A 153 4.67 -2.90 -9.77
N GLU A 154 5.22 -3.04 -10.97
CA GLU A 154 5.06 -4.24 -11.79
C GLU A 154 5.67 -5.47 -11.11
N GLN A 155 6.87 -5.33 -10.55
CA GLN A 155 7.53 -6.38 -9.80
C GLN A 155 6.68 -6.82 -8.60
N ASN A 156 6.14 -5.88 -7.82
CA ASN A 156 5.29 -6.21 -6.68
C ASN A 156 3.95 -6.83 -7.11
N LEU A 157 3.33 -6.33 -8.17
CA LEU A 157 2.09 -6.91 -8.70
C LEU A 157 2.31 -8.36 -9.17
N ASN A 158 3.43 -8.63 -9.83
CA ASN A 158 3.78 -9.99 -10.24
C ASN A 158 4.10 -10.88 -9.03
N ASN A 159 4.88 -10.39 -8.07
CA ASN A 159 5.14 -11.14 -6.83
C ASN A 159 3.84 -11.48 -6.09
N LEU A 160 2.89 -10.55 -5.99
CA LEU A 160 1.60 -10.80 -5.34
C LEU A 160 0.80 -11.89 -6.07
N ARG A 161 0.83 -11.90 -7.41
CA ARG A 161 0.13 -12.93 -8.21
C ARG A 161 0.79 -14.30 -8.11
N GLU A 162 2.12 -14.36 -8.07
CA GLU A 162 2.88 -15.62 -8.14
C GLU A 162 3.20 -16.23 -6.77
N LEU A 163 3.51 -15.38 -5.79
CA LEU A 163 4.00 -15.76 -4.46
C LEU A 163 2.95 -15.54 -3.36
N GLY A 164 1.85 -14.86 -3.69
CA GLY A 164 0.91 -14.35 -2.71
C GLY A 164 1.50 -13.25 -1.82
N VAL A 165 0.68 -12.75 -0.89
CA VAL A 165 1.02 -11.69 0.06
C VAL A 165 2.18 -12.12 0.95
N SER A 166 2.13 -13.33 1.51
CA SER A 166 3.16 -13.81 2.43
C SER A 166 4.53 -13.91 1.76
N GLY A 167 4.61 -14.55 0.59
CA GLY A 167 5.88 -14.68 -0.15
C GLY A 167 6.40 -13.34 -0.66
N THR A 168 5.50 -12.43 -1.04
CA THR A 168 5.89 -11.06 -1.44
C THR A 168 6.49 -10.29 -0.27
N LEU A 169 5.87 -10.33 0.91
CA LEU A 169 6.39 -9.66 2.11
C LEU A 169 7.72 -10.25 2.55
N GLU A 170 7.90 -11.57 2.53
CA GLU A 170 9.17 -12.21 2.84
C GLU A 170 10.28 -11.75 1.90
N LYS A 171 10.01 -11.74 0.58
CA LYS A 171 10.97 -11.28 -0.43
C LYS A 171 11.32 -9.81 -0.22
N LEU A 172 10.33 -8.93 -0.01
CA LEU A 172 10.56 -7.50 0.21
C LEU A 172 11.38 -7.22 1.49
N LEU A 173 11.04 -7.91 2.58
CA LEU A 173 11.70 -7.73 3.88
C LEU A 173 13.11 -8.35 3.94
N ALA A 174 13.44 -9.28 3.06
CA ALA A 174 14.79 -9.82 2.93
C ALA A 174 15.79 -8.83 2.33
N HIS A 175 15.32 -7.85 1.55
CA HIS A 175 16.14 -6.81 0.92
C HIS A 175 16.13 -5.47 1.67
N SER A 176 15.29 -5.36 2.72
CA SER A 176 15.11 -4.12 3.51
C SER A 176 15.95 -4.10 4.80
N LEU A 177 16.90 -5.02 4.97
CA LEU A 177 17.89 -5.09 6.05
C LEU A 177 19.29 -5.10 5.44
#